data_AF-A0A5K0X3B8-F1
#
_entry.id   AF-A0A5K0X3B8-F1
#
_cell.length_a   1.000
_cell.length_b   1.000
_cell.length_c   1.000
_cell.angle_alpha   90.00
_cell.angle_beta   90.00
_cell.angle_gamma   90.00
#
_symmetry.space_group_name_H-M   'P 1'
#
loop_
_entity.id
_entity.type
_entity.pdbx_description
1 polymer ?
#
loop_
_entity_poly.entity_id
_entity_poly.type
_entity_poly.pdbx_seq_one_letter_code
_entity_poly.pdbx_strand_id
1 'polypeptide(L)' 'ALRFYGSFDVSVTGITIQNSPQCHLKFDSCTGVTVTNVSISSPATSANTDGIHLQNSKSVLLHHSKVAC' A
#
# COMPACT_ATOMS: atom_id res chain seq x y z
N ALA A 1 7.90 1.23 1.40
CA ALA A 1 8.57 1.15 0.09
C ALA A 1 8.06 2.21 -0.87
N LEU A 2 6.76 2.26 -1.19
CA LEU A 2 6.18 3.26 -2.08
C LEU A 2 5.29 4.24 -1.32
N ARG A 3 5.32 5.52 -1.71
CA ARG A 3 4.51 6.57 -1.08
C ARG A 3 3.98 7.53 -2.14
N PHE A 4 2.67 7.76 -2.13
CA PHE A 4 1.98 8.73 -2.96
C PHE A 4 1.44 9.86 -2.08
N TYR A 5 1.63 11.09 -2.52
CA TYR A 5 1.23 12.29 -1.79
C TYR A 5 0.44 13.21 -2.74
N GLY A 6 -0.74 13.67 -2.31
CA GLY A 6 -1.51 14.67 -3.05
C GLY A 6 -1.92 14.25 -4.46
N SER A 7 -1.99 12.94 -4.73
CA SER A 7 -2.16 12.40 -6.08
C SER A 7 -3.63 12.12 -6.41
N PHE A 8 -3.99 12.19 -7.69
CA PHE A 8 -5.34 11.92 -8.20
C PHE A 8 -5.29 10.75 -9.18
N ASP A 9 -6.30 9.87 -9.15
CA ASP A 9 -6.45 8.71 -10.05
C ASP A 9 -5.21 7.79 -10.08
N VAL A 10 -4.76 7.36 -8.90
CA VAL A 10 -3.60 6.48 -8.76
C VAL A 10 -4.00 5.03 -8.98
N SER A 11 -3.31 4.33 -9.89
CA SER A 11 -3.43 2.88 -10.05
C SER A 11 -2.12 2.17 -9.68
N VAL A 12 -2.22 1.20 -8.76
CA VAL A 12 -1.11 0.31 -8.40
C VAL A 12 -1.55 -1.13 -8.65
N THR A 13 -0.92 -1.78 -9.63
CA THR A 13 -1.36 -3.10 -10.09
C THR A 13 -0.19 -4.07 -10.26
N GLY A 14 -0.35 -5.31 -9.77
CA GLY A 14 0.54 -6.43 -10.12
C GLY A 14 1.93 -6.41 -9.48
N ILE A 15 2.16 -5.55 -8.48
CA ILE A 15 3.47 -5.42 -7.84
C ILE A 15 3.60 -6.29 -6.60
N THR A 16 4.85 -6.67 -6.29
CA THR A 16 5.21 -7.33 -5.04
C THR A 16 6.14 -6.44 -4.22
N ILE A 17 5.84 -6.25 -2.94
CA ILE A 17 6.66 -5.48 -1.99
C ILE A 17 7.04 -6.39 -0.84
N GLN A 18 8.35 -6.59 -0.61
CA GLN A 18 8.83 -7.48 0.44
C GLN A 18 9.83 -6.79 1.36
N ASN A 19 9.78 -7.13 2.64
CA ASN A 19 10.77 -6.75 3.65
C ASN A 19 11.03 -5.23 3.71
N SER A 20 9.99 -4.42 3.50
CA SER A 20 10.14 -2.97 3.59
C SER A 20 10.31 -2.58 5.05
N PRO A 21 11.33 -1.79 5.42
CA PRO A 21 11.35 -1.19 6.75
C PRO A 21 10.12 -0.28 6.89
N GLN A 22 9.40 -0.41 8.02
CA GLN A 22 8.18 0.35 8.33
C GLN A 22 7.01 0.07 7.37
N CYS A 23 6.46 1.09 6.71
CA CYS A 23 5.29 0.98 5.86
C CYS A 23 5.64 0.49 4.44
N HIS A 24 4.92 -0.51 3.94
CA HIS A 24 5.14 -1.05 2.60
C HIS A 24 4.56 -0.13 1.51
N LEU A 25 3.29 0.29 1.63
CA LEU A 25 2.62 1.18 0.67
C LEU A 25 1.82 2.28 1.38
N LYS A 26 2.10 3.56 1.10
CA LYS A 26 1.38 4.70 1.69
C LYS A 26 0.70 5.58 0.64
N PHE A 27 -0.52 6.01 0.94
CA PHE A 27 -1.25 7.07 0.23
C PHE A 27 -1.60 8.17 1.23
N ASP A 28 -1.18 9.39 0.96
CA ASP A 28 -1.46 10.57 1.79
C ASP A 28 -2.14 11.65 0.94
N SER A 29 -3.30 12.14 1.36
CA SER A 29 -4.05 13.17 0.64
C SER A 29 -4.33 12.81 -0.83
N CYS A 30 -4.54 11.52 -1.13
CA CYS A 30 -4.82 11.05 -2.49
C CYS A 30 -6.32 10.90 -2.74
N THR A 31 -6.78 11.06 -3.98
CA THR A 31 -8.19 10.80 -4.35
C THR A 31 -8.26 9.90 -5.57
N GLY A 32 -9.15 8.89 -5.54
CA GLY A 32 -9.29 7.95 -6.66
C GLY A 32 -8.14 6.96 -6.71
N VAL A 33 -7.93 6.19 -5.64
CA VAL A 33 -6.84 5.20 -5.58
C VAL A 33 -7.39 3.81 -5.85
N THR A 34 -6.79 3.09 -6.80
CA THR A 34 -7.10 1.67 -7.07
C THR A 34 -5.84 0.83 -6.87
N VAL A 35 -5.92 -0.15 -5.97
CA VAL A 35 -4.85 -1.12 -5.72
C VAL A 35 -5.36 -2.53 -6.01
N THR A 36 -4.71 -3.21 -6.95
CA THR A 36 -5.17 -4.51 -7.47
C THR A 36 -4.02 -5.49 -7.65
N ASN A 37 -4.22 -6.77 -7.31
CA ASN A 37 -3.23 -7.83 -7.54
C ASN A 37 -1.86 -7.50 -6.93
N VAL A 38 -1.85 -6.87 -5.75
CA VAL A 38 -0.61 -6.54 -5.04
C VAL A 38 -0.31 -7.61 -4.00
N SER A 39 0.97 -8.00 -3.88
CA SER A 39 1.46 -8.90 -2.82
C SER A 39 2.42 -8.15 -1.90
N ILE A 40 2.13 -8.11 -0.60
CA ILE A 40 2.98 -7.49 0.41
C ILE A 40 3.39 -8.56 1.44
N SER A 41 4.69 -8.64 1.76
CA SER A 41 5.15 -9.58 2.78
C SER A 41 6.33 -9.09 3.63
N SER A 42 6.33 -9.40 4.93
CA SER A 42 7.49 -9.23 5.83
C SER A 42 7.71 -10.46 6.72
N PRO A 43 8.91 -10.63 7.32
CA PRO A 43 9.14 -11.67 8.31
C PRO A 43 8.37 -11.35 9.59
N ALA A 44 7.89 -12.39 10.30
CA ALA A 44 7.10 -12.23 11.53
C ALA A 44 7.80 -11.45 12.66
N THR A 45 9.14 -11.35 12.61
CA THR A 45 9.95 -10.60 13.58
C THR A 45 10.18 -9.13 13.19
N SER A 46 9.57 -8.66 12.10
CA SER A 46 9.76 -7.29 11.59
C SER A 46 9.07 -6.26 12.49
N ALA A 47 9.79 -5.20 12.85
CA ALA A 47 9.23 -4.11 13.64
C ALA A 47 8.41 -3.14 12.75
N ASN A 48 7.16 -2.87 13.16
CA ASN A 48 6.16 -2.02 12.47
C ASN A 48 5.81 -2.50 11.05
N THR A 49 4.65 -3.16 10.94
CA THR A 49 4.22 -3.98 9.79
C THR A 49 3.05 -3.38 9.01
N ASP A 50 2.98 -2.07 8.88
CA ASP A 50 1.93 -1.45 8.06
C ASP A 50 2.07 -1.93 6.61
N GLY A 51 1.13 -2.77 6.17
CA GLY A 51 1.05 -3.22 4.78
C GLY A 51 0.68 -2.04 3.89
N ILE A 52 -0.56 -1.59 3.97
CA ILE A 52 -1.07 -0.46 3.19
C ILE A 52 -1.62 0.59 4.14
N HIS A 53 -1.02 1.78 4.13
CA HIS A 53 -1.39 2.90 4.98
C HIS A 53 -2.14 3.95 4.15
N LEU A 54 -3.40 4.21 4.53
CA LEU A 54 -4.25 5.23 3.92
C LEU A 54 -4.41 6.40 4.89
N GLN A 55 -3.91 7.57 4.50
CA GLN A 55 -3.97 8.80 5.28
C GLN A 55 -4.62 9.90 4.44
N ASN A 56 -5.60 10.62 5.01
CA ASN A 56 -6.28 11.75 4.36
C ASN A 56 -6.78 11.48 2.92
N SER A 57 -6.95 10.22 2.55
CA SER A 57 -7.22 9.81 1.17
C SER A 57 -8.69 9.44 0.99
N LYS A 58 -9.24 9.69 -0.20
CA LYS A 58 -10.66 9.52 -0.51
C LYS A 58 -10.85 8.63 -1.73
N SER A 59 -11.97 7.93 -1.80
CA SER A 59 -12.31 7.03 -2.92
C SER A 59 -11.19 6.02 -3.20
N VAL A 60 -10.91 5.18 -2.21
CA VAL A 60 -9.86 4.16 -2.29
C VAL A 60 -10.52 2.79 -2.44
N LEU A 61 -10.12 2.06 -3.49
CA LEU A 61 -10.51 0.68 -3.75
C LEU A 61 -9.29 -0.23 -3.68
N LEU A 62 -9.36 -1.21 -2.79
CA LEU A 62 -8.37 -2.28 -2.66
C LEU A 62 -9.06 -3.62 -2.87
N HIS A 63 -8.60 -4.40 -3.85
CA HIS A 63 -9.13 -5.74 -4.07
C HIS A 63 -8.10 -6.69 -4.65
N HIS A 64 -8.34 -7.99 -4.51
CA HIS A 64 -7.49 -9.06 -5.05
C HIS A 64 -6.01 -8.92 -4.62
N SER A 65 -5.75 -8.43 -3.40
CA SER A 65 -4.40 -8.20 -2.89
C SER A 65 -4.12 -9.11 -1.70
N LYS A 66 -2.89 -9.60 -1.60
CA LYS A 66 -2.42 -10.43 -0.49
C LYS A 66 -1.47 -9.61 0.38
N VAL A 67 -1.75 -9.53 1.68
CA VAL A 67 -0.92 -8.82 2.64
C VAL A 67 -0.60 -9.80 3.78
N ALA A 68 0.68 -10.10 3.96
CA ALA A 68 1.16 -11.05 4.96
C ALA A 68 2.40 -10.48 5.66
N CYS A 69 2.17 -9.66 6.68
CA CYS A 69 3.22 -8.92 7.35
C CYS A 69 3.70 -9.57 8.65
#